data_AF-A0A9D7DXN2-F1
#
_entry.id   AF-A0A9D7DXN2-F1
#
_cell.length_a   1.000
_cell.length_b   1.000
_cell.length_c   1.000
_cell.angle_alpha   90.00
_cell.angle_beta   90.00
_cell.angle_gamma   90.00
#
_symmetry.space_group_name_H-M   'P 1'
#
loop_
_entity.id
_entity.type
_entity.pdbx_description
1 polymer ?
#
loop_
_entity_poly.entity_id
_entity_poly.type
_entity_poly.pdbx_seq_one_letter_code
_entity_poly.pdbx_strand_id
1 'polypeptide(L)'
;MYLRESKQKRADGSVVTYLQLAENIWNAEKRRSETRIVCNCGRADDEAVIERLRRLAKSILRRCSPEGIVAEDGNWRLVCA
;
A
#
# COMPACT_ATOMS: atom_id res chain seq x y z
N MET A 1 3.55 7.95 -0.56
CA MET A 1 3.26 6.61 -1.11
C MET A 1 2.26 5.91 -0.21
N TYR A 2 1.43 5.02 -0.75
CA TYR A 2 0.47 4.22 0.00
C TYR A 2 0.21 2.89 -0.71
N LEU A 3 -0.18 1.85 0.03
CA LEU A 3 -0.64 0.59 -0.55
C LEU A 3 -2.12 0.72 -0.88
N ARG A 4 -2.52 0.34 -2.09
CA ARG A 4 -3.93 0.32 -2.51
C ARG A 4 -4.31 -1.05 -3.06
N GLU A 5 -5.60 -1.33 -3.00
CA GLU A 5 -6.20 -2.44 -3.72
C GLU A 5 -6.65 -2.02 -5.13
N SER A 6 -6.51 -2.92 -6.10
CA SER A 6 -7.09 -2.79 -7.43
C SER A 6 -7.83 -4.08 -7.77
N LYS A 7 -9.12 -3.98 -8.07
CA LYS A 7 -9.98 -5.12 -8.37
C LYS A 7 -10.12 -5.28 -9.88
N GLN A 8 -9.92 -6.50 -10.37
CA GLN A 8 -10.09 -6.87 -11.76
C GLN A 8 -11.18 -7.94 -11.88
N LYS A 9 -12.23 -7.62 -12.63
CA LYS A 9 -13.27 -8.60 -13.00
C LYS A 9 -12.80 -9.42 -14.21
N ARG A 10 -12.92 -10.74 -14.13
CA ARG A 10 -12.57 -11.69 -15.20
C ARG A 10 -13.78 -12.03 -16.06
N ALA A 11 -13.53 -12.67 -17.21
CA ALA A 11 -14.58 -13.08 -18.15
C ALA A 11 -15.59 -14.06 -17.52
N ASP A 12 -15.14 -14.92 -16.60
CA ASP A 12 -15.97 -15.85 -15.83
C ASP A 12 -16.76 -15.17 -14.69
N GLY A 13 -16.65 -13.85 -14.53
CA GLY A 13 -17.32 -13.08 -13.49
C GLY A 13 -16.58 -13.04 -12.15
N SER A 14 -15.51 -13.83 -11.97
CA SER A 14 -14.68 -13.78 -10.76
C SER A 14 -13.94 -12.45 -10.62
N VAL A 15 -13.62 -12.07 -9.38
CA VAL A 15 -12.87 -10.84 -9.07
C VAL A 15 -11.54 -11.19 -8.45
N VAL A 16 -10.47 -10.64 -9.00
CA VAL A 16 -9.11 -10.73 -8.43
C VAL A 16 -8.71 -9.38 -7.87
N THR A 17 -8.23 -9.35 -6.64
CA THR A 17 -7.68 -8.15 -6.01
C THR A 17 -6.16 -8.16 -6.11
N TYR A 18 -5.59 -7.06 -6.57
CA TYR A 18 -4.14 -6.81 -6.60
C TYR A 18 -3.76 -5.76 -5.58
N LEU A 19 -2.59 -5.91 -4.98
CA LEU A 19 -1.97 -4.91 -4.11
C LEU A 19 -0.97 -4.09 -4.91
N GLN A 20 -1.04 -2.77 -4.81
CA GLN A 20 -0.20 -1.85 -5.57
C GLN A 20 0.37 -0.77 -4.64
N LEU A 21 1.69 -0.55 -4.72
CA LEU A 21 2.32 0.63 -4.13
C LEU A 21 2.08 1.80 -5.08
N ALA A 22 1.39 2.82 -4.58
CA ALA A 22 1.01 4.00 -5.33
C ALA A 22 1.58 5.26 -4.68
N GLU A 23 1.70 6.31 -5.47
CA GLU A 23 1.94 7.66 -4.98
C GLU A 23 1.12 8.66 -5.77
N ASN A 24 0.92 9.82 -5.17
CA ASN A 24 0.24 10.92 -5.83
C ASN A 24 1.30 11.91 -6.29
N ILE A 25 1.29 12.24 -7.58
CA ILE A 25 2.17 13.22 -8.20
C ILE A 25 1.34 14.40 -8.69
N TRP A 26 1.89 15.61 -8.62
CA TRP A 26 1.23 16.79 -9.18
C TRP A 26 1.34 16.78 -10.70
N ASN A 27 0.21 16.75 -11.41
CA ASN A 27 0.16 16.98 -12.84
C ASN A 27 -0.09 18.47 -13.11
N ALA A 28 0.93 19.17 -13.60
CA ALA A 28 0.86 20.61 -13.86
C ALA A 28 -0.11 20.97 -14.99
N GLU A 29 -0.18 20.15 -16.05
CA GLU A 29 -1.06 20.40 -17.21
C GLU A 29 -2.54 20.30 -16.83
N LYS A 30 -2.89 19.24 -16.10
CA LYS A 30 -4.27 19.00 -15.64
C LYS A 30 -4.59 19.71 -14.32
N ARG A 31 -3.59 20.39 -13.73
CA ARG A 31 -3.67 21.13 -12.46
C ARG A 31 -4.30 20.34 -11.33
N ARG A 32 -3.94 19.06 -11.22
CA ARG A 32 -4.48 18.15 -10.20
C ARG A 32 -3.46 17.10 -9.80
N SER A 33 -3.69 16.52 -8.63
CA SER A 33 -2.99 15.32 -8.20
C SER A 33 -3.41 14.12 -9.05
N GLU A 34 -2.45 13.35 -9.55
CA GLU A 34 -2.69 12.10 -10.27
C GLU A 34 -1.96 10.94 -9.59
N THR A 35 -2.63 9.79 -9.50
CA THR A 35 -2.04 8.59 -8.92
C THR A 35 -1.10 7.92 -9.91
N ARG A 36 0.17 7.77 -9.54
CA ARG A 36 1.18 6.96 -10.21
C ARG A 36 1.35 5.62 -9.49
N ILE A 37 1.38 4.53 -10.25
CA ILE A 37 1.69 3.20 -9.72
C ILE A 37 3.20 2.99 -9.75
N VAL A 38 3.78 2.86 -8.56
CA VAL A 38 5.21 2.64 -8.36
C VAL A 38 5.54 1.17 -8.60
N CYS A 39 4.71 0.27 -8.07
CA CYS A 39 4.90 -1.17 -8.19
C CYS A 39 3.56 -1.90 -8.07
N ASN A 40 3.32 -2.85 -8.95
CA ASN A 40 2.29 -3.86 -8.73
C ASN A 40 2.92 -5.00 -7.90
N CYS A 41 2.44 -5.18 -6.67
CA CYS A 41 3.03 -6.14 -5.74
C CYS A 41 2.60 -7.57 -6.06
N GLY A 42 1.44 -7.76 -6.69
CA GLY A 42 0.85 -9.06 -7.00
C GLY A 42 -0.58 -9.18 -6.46
N ARG A 43 -1.13 -10.39 -6.46
CA ARG A 43 -2.49 -10.66 -5.98
C ARG A 43 -2.55 -10.63 -4.46
N ALA A 44 -3.67 -10.19 -3.92
CA ALA A 44 -3.89 -10.09 -2.48
C ALA A 44 -4.05 -11.47 -1.81
N ASP A 45 -4.46 -12.49 -2.57
CA ASP A 45 -4.65 -13.87 -2.11
C ASP A 45 -3.39 -14.75 -2.21
N ASP A 46 -2.27 -14.19 -2.70
CA ASP A 46 -1.00 -14.90 -2.84
C ASP A 46 -0.14 -14.72 -1.57
N GLU A 47 0.12 -15.82 -0.86
CA GLU A 47 0.93 -15.82 0.36
C GLU A 47 2.35 -15.28 0.14
N ALA A 48 2.96 -15.51 -1.03
CA ALA A 48 4.29 -15.00 -1.34
C ALA A 48 4.29 -13.47 -1.47
N VAL A 49 3.19 -12.89 -1.95
CA VAL A 49 2.99 -11.43 -2.00
C VAL A 49 2.90 -10.88 -0.58
N ILE A 50 2.09 -11.50 0.28
CA ILE A 50 1.95 -11.08 1.69
C ILE A 50 3.30 -11.14 2.41
N GLU A 51 4.07 -12.21 2.23
CA GLU A 51 5.38 -12.35 2.86
C GLU A 51 6.38 -11.28 2.38
N ARG A 52 6.38 -10.95 1.08
CA ARG A 52 7.18 -9.82 0.57
C ARG A 52 6.77 -8.48 1.17
N LEU A 53 5.47 -8.24 1.35
CA LEU A 53 4.98 -7.02 2.01
C LEU A 53 5.37 -6.96 3.48
N ARG A 54 5.38 -8.08 4.21
CA ARG A 54 5.90 -8.12 5.59
C ARG A 54 7.38 -7.71 5.65
N ARG A 55 8.19 -8.19 4.72
CA ARG A 55 9.61 -7.80 4.63
C ARG A 55 9.79 -6.32 4.33
N LEU A 56 8.96 -5.78 3.43
CA LEU A 56 8.93 -4.35 3.13
C LEU A 56 8.55 -3.53 4.38
N ALA A 57 7.47 -3.91 5.07
CA ALA A 57 7.02 -3.26 6.30
C ALA A 57 8.13 -3.24 7.36
N LYS A 58 8.79 -4.38 7.62
CA LYS A 58 9.95 -4.44 8.52
C LYS A 58 11.08 -3.50 8.10
N SER A 59 11.34 -3.35 6.80
CA SER A 59 12.37 -2.44 6.30
C SER A 59 12.02 -0.96 6.45
N ILE A 60 10.74 -0.62 6.32
CA ILE A 60 10.20 0.72 6.57
C ILE A 60 10.29 1.03 8.06
N LEU A 61 9.83 0.11 8.92
CA LEU A 61 9.81 0.31 10.37
C LEU A 61 11.21 0.46 11.00
N ARG A 62 12.26 -0.08 10.36
CA ARG A 62 13.66 0.21 10.75
C ARG A 62 14.08 1.67 10.54
N ARG A 63 13.35 2.44 9.75
CA ARG A 63 13.64 3.85 9.41
C ARG A 63 12.59 4.82 9.95
N CYS A 64 11.37 4.34 10.14
CA CYS A 64 10.25 5.11 10.68
C CYS A 64 9.69 4.34 11.88
N SER A 65 9.99 4.80 13.10
CA SER A 65 9.62 4.05 14.29
C SER A 65 8.09 3.99 14.45
N PRO A 66 7.52 2.85 14.87
CA PRO A 66 6.08 2.73 15.10
C PRO A 66 5.53 3.78 16.07
N GLU A 67 6.32 4.15 17.08
CA GLU A 67 5.94 5.14 18.11
C GLU A 67 5.77 6.53 17.49
N GLY A 68 6.67 6.93 16.58
CA GLY A 68 6.57 8.20 15.87
C GLY A 68 5.34 8.25 14.95
N ILE A 69 5.05 7.15 14.26
CA ILE A 69 3.88 7.04 13.37
C ILE A 69 2.57 7.21 14.17
N VAL A 70 2.47 6.59 15.34
CA VAL A 70 1.27 6.67 16.18
C VAL A 70 1.13 8.03 16.87
N ALA A 71 2.24 8.70 17.21
CA ALA A 71 2.19 10.02 17.81
C ALA A 71 1.61 11.10 16.87
N GLU A 72 1.75 10.92 15.55
CA GLU A 72 1.22 11.83 14.53
C GLU A 72 -0.29 11.67 14.27
N ASP A 73 -0.86 10.48 14.51
CA ASP A 73 -2.28 10.17 14.28
C ASP A 73 -2.87 9.36 15.44
N GLY A 74 -3.61 10.05 16.31
CA GLY A 74 -4.21 9.48 17.52
C GLY A 74 -5.30 8.42 17.29
N ASN A 75 -5.68 8.13 16.04
CA ASN A 75 -6.58 7.03 15.73
C ASN A 75 -5.90 5.65 15.79
N TRP A 76 -4.57 5.62 15.81
CA TRP A 76 -3.81 4.39 15.88
C TRP A 76 -3.27 4.19 17.30
N ARG A 77 -3.14 2.93 17.71
CA ARG A 77 -2.45 2.56 18.95
C ARG A 77 -1.54 1.38 18.71
N LEU A 78 -0.37 1.39 19.33
CA LEU A 78 0.47 0.19 19.41
C LEU A 78 -0.20 -0.78 20.39
N VAL A 79 -0.32 -2.04 19.99
CA VAL A 79 -0.82 -3.11 20.86
C VAL A 79 0.36 -4.02 21.17
N CYS A 80 0.67 -4.16 22.47
CA CYS A 80 1.83 -4.91 22.99
C CYS A 80 3.20 -4.30 22.62
N ALA A 81 3.42 -3.02 22.94
CA ALA A 81 4.75 -2.43 22.99
C ALA A 81 5.37 -2.64 24.37
#